data_AF-A0A933MK03-F1
#
_entry.id   AF-A0A933MK03-F1
#
_cell.length_a   1.000
_cell.length_b   1.000
_cell.length_c   1.000
_cell.angle_alpha   90.00
_cell.angle_beta   90.00
_cell.angle_gamma   90.00
#
_symmetry.space_group_name_H-M   'P 1'
#
loop_
_entity.id
_entity.type
_entity.pdbx_description
1 polymer ?
#
loop_
_entity_poly.entity_id
_entity_poly.type
_entity_poly.pdbx_seq_one_letter_code
_entity_poly.pdbx_strand_id
1 'polypeptide(L)'
;MRQGIRPKIWAVEYNSAYGPEKAITIKYQPDFRRANDGNGKLYYGCSIAGWVKLMGGYGYSFIGVDSCGVNAFFVNPDEFEQGFIKQIKATNFKENVSQMREFRKTWEGQFALIQNMEFENVL
;
A
#
# COMPACT_ATOMS: atom_id res chain seq x y z
N MET A 1 -13.31 1.88 12.83
CA MET A 1 -13.26 1.14 14.12
C MET A 1 -13.71 1.96 15.33
N ARG A 2 -13.29 3.22 15.52
CA ARG A 2 -13.79 4.05 16.65
C ARG A 2 -15.21 4.62 16.48
N GLN A 3 -15.80 4.55 15.27
CA GLN A 3 -17.19 4.94 15.00
C GLN A 3 -18.12 3.73 14.74
N GLY A 4 -17.81 2.55 15.29
CA GLY A 4 -18.70 1.38 15.26
C GLY A 4 -18.72 0.57 13.96
N ILE A 5 -18.09 1.03 12.87
CA ILE A 5 -18.00 0.23 11.63
C ILE A 5 -16.76 -0.69 11.69
N ARG A 6 -16.98 -2.00 11.46
CA ARG A 6 -15.96 -3.04 11.33
C ARG A 6 -16.21 -3.86 10.04
N PRO A 7 -15.71 -3.41 8.87
CA PRO A 7 -15.91 -4.12 7.62
C PRO A 7 -15.29 -5.51 7.65
N LYS A 8 -15.90 -6.48 6.96
CA LYS A 8 -15.32 -7.82 6.82
C LYS A 8 -14.06 -7.82 5.96
N ILE A 9 -14.04 -6.98 4.94
CA ILE A 9 -12.95 -6.86 3.97
C ILE A 9 -12.66 -5.38 3.73
N TRP A 10 -11.38 -5.05 3.60
CA TRP A 10 -10.90 -3.78 3.07
C TRP A 10 -10.15 -4.01 1.77
N ALA A 11 -10.36 -3.11 0.81
CA ALA A 11 -9.52 -2.93 -0.36
C ALA A 11 -8.97 -1.50 -0.30
N VAL A 12 -7.66 -1.35 -0.29
CA VAL A 12 -6.99 -0.04 -0.20
C VAL A 12 -5.91 0.07 -1.25
N GLU A 13 -5.79 1.24 -1.87
CA GLU A 13 -4.69 1.50 -2.78
C GLU A 13 -3.37 1.65 -2.00
N TYR A 14 -2.31 1.01 -2.49
CA TYR A 14 -0.95 1.23 -2.01
C TYR A 14 -0.06 1.73 -3.14
N ASN A 15 1.01 2.44 -2.78
CA ASN A 15 1.98 2.91 -3.74
C ASN A 15 3.14 1.91 -3.85
N SER A 16 3.16 1.12 -4.92
CA SER A 16 4.19 0.11 -5.13
C SER A 16 5.59 0.71 -5.33
N ALA A 17 5.69 1.98 -5.73
CA ALA A 17 6.98 2.65 -5.90
C ALA A 17 7.77 2.77 -4.58
N TYR A 18 7.15 2.55 -3.42
CA TYR A 18 7.81 2.61 -2.11
C TYR A 18 8.44 1.28 -1.70
N GLY A 19 8.25 0.24 -2.51
CA GLY A 19 8.72 -1.10 -2.23
C GLY A 19 7.94 -1.82 -1.13
N PRO A 20 8.30 -3.09 -0.87
CA PRO A 20 7.56 -3.94 0.06
C PRO A 20 7.96 -3.75 1.53
N GLU A 21 9.11 -3.15 1.83
CA GLU A 21 9.73 -3.26 3.15
C GLU A 21 9.47 -2.07 4.07
N LYS A 22 9.58 -0.84 3.54
CA LYS A 22 9.52 0.38 4.36
C LYS A 22 8.07 0.72 4.69
N ALA A 23 7.73 0.83 5.97
CA ALA A 23 6.40 1.27 6.42
C ALA A 23 6.29 2.81 6.41
N ILE A 24 6.11 3.40 5.23
CA ILE A 24 6.15 4.84 5.01
C ILE A 24 4.90 5.35 4.28
N THR A 25 4.56 6.60 4.56
CA THR A 25 3.52 7.38 3.87
C THR A 25 4.05 8.78 3.59
N ILE A 26 3.41 9.49 2.67
CA ILE A 26 3.65 10.94 2.54
C ILE A 26 3.14 11.68 3.78
N LYS A 27 3.77 12.82 4.09
CA LYS A 27 3.27 13.75 5.10
C LYS A 27 1.94 14.36 4.68
N TYR A 28 0.98 14.44 5.60
CA TYR A 28 -0.29 15.09 5.32
C TYR A 28 -0.07 16.59 5.06
N GLN A 29 -0.57 17.06 3.91
CA GLN A 29 -0.62 18.47 3.55
C GLN A 29 -2.04 18.78 3.04
N PRO A 30 -2.73 19.80 3.59
CA PRO A 30 -4.13 20.09 3.25
C PRO A 30 -4.30 20.54 1.79
N ASP A 31 -3.26 21.14 1.22
CA ASP A 31 -3.17 21.62 -0.15
C ASP A 31 -2.42 20.67 -1.08
N PHE A 32 -2.14 19.44 -0.64
CA PHE A 32 -1.41 18.45 -1.44
C PHE A 32 -2.03 18.31 -2.85
N ARG A 33 -1.17 18.47 -3.86
CA ARG A 33 -1.47 18.16 -5.25
C ARG A 33 -0.37 17.26 -5.77
N ARG A 34 -0.77 16.13 -6.35
CA ARG A 34 0.18 15.18 -6.93
C ARG A 34 0.91 15.86 -8.09
N ALA A 35 2.17 16.25 -7.86
CA ALA A 35 2.97 17.07 -8.76
C ALA A 35 3.22 16.36 -10.10
N ASN A 36 3.24 17.13 -11.18
CA ASN A 36 3.58 16.68 -12.54
C ASN A 36 4.93 17.28 -12.96
N ASP A 37 5.97 16.98 -12.20
CA ASP A 37 7.29 17.64 -12.26
C ASP A 37 8.36 16.80 -13.00
N GLY A 38 7.95 15.88 -13.86
CA GLY A 38 8.87 15.04 -14.64
C GLY A 38 9.41 13.81 -13.90
N ASN A 39 9.30 13.74 -12.57
CA ASN A 39 9.45 12.50 -11.78
C ASN A 39 8.12 11.71 -11.67
N GLY A 40 7.10 12.22 -12.37
CA GLY A 40 5.85 11.56 -12.70
C GLY A 40 5.06 11.06 -11.50
N LYS A 41 4.46 11.96 -10.71
CA LYS A 41 3.34 11.61 -9.82
C LYS A 41 3.59 10.39 -8.90
N LEU A 42 4.84 9.98 -8.63
CA LEU A 42 5.21 8.79 -7.85
C LEU A 42 5.15 9.04 -6.34
N TYR A 43 5.17 10.31 -5.92
CA TYR A 43 5.07 10.71 -4.53
C TYR A 43 3.60 10.93 -4.14
N TYR A 44 2.96 9.91 -3.57
CA TYR A 44 1.60 9.92 -3.02
C TYR A 44 1.32 8.67 -2.16
N GLY A 45 0.34 8.77 -1.27
CA GLY A 45 -0.21 7.59 -0.60
C GLY A 45 0.74 6.91 0.38
N CYS A 46 0.55 5.61 0.57
CA CYS A 46 1.18 4.80 1.61
C CYS A 46 1.77 3.51 1.01
N SER A 47 2.87 3.03 1.56
CA SER A 47 3.49 1.76 1.16
C SER A 47 2.67 0.56 1.62
N ILE A 48 2.94 -0.62 1.04
CA ILE A 48 2.27 -1.85 1.47
C ILE A 48 2.60 -2.20 2.93
N ALA A 49 3.85 -2.05 3.36
CA ALA A 49 4.26 -2.27 4.74
C ALA A 49 3.59 -1.28 5.70
N GLY A 50 3.34 -0.04 5.25
CA GLY A 50 2.60 0.96 6.00
C GLY A 50 1.15 0.52 6.24
N TRP A 51 0.47 0.05 5.20
CA TRP A 51 -0.87 -0.51 5.33
C TRP A 51 -0.91 -1.76 6.22
N VAL A 52 0.02 -2.69 6.05
CA VAL A 52 0.10 -3.91 6.87
C VAL A 52 0.25 -3.55 8.35
N LYS A 53 1.14 -2.60 8.67
CA LYS A 53 1.34 -2.13 10.04
C LYS A 53 0.08 -1.47 10.62
N LEU A 54 -0.51 -0.53 9.88
CA LEU A 54 -1.70 0.20 10.31
C LEU A 54 -2.89 -0.73 10.55
N MET A 55 -3.19 -1.60 9.57
CA MET A 55 -4.33 -2.52 9.63
C MET A 55 -4.12 -3.62 10.68
N GLY A 56 -2.89 -4.08 10.87
CA GLY A 56 -2.52 -5.00 11.95
C GLY A 56 -2.77 -4.40 13.34
N GLY A 57 -2.45 -3.12 13.54
CA GLY A 57 -2.77 -2.39 14.78
C GLY A 57 -4.27 -2.30 15.09
N TYR A 58 -5.10 -2.56 14.08
CA TYR A 58 -6.55 -2.62 14.19
C TYR A 58 -7.13 -4.06 14.19
N GLY A 59 -6.27 -5.09 14.23
CA GLY A 59 -6.70 -6.49 14.26
C GLY A 59 -7.16 -7.06 12.91
N TYR A 60 -6.76 -6.45 11.79
CA TYR A 60 -7.02 -6.98 10.45
C TYR A 60 -5.84 -7.82 9.96
N SER A 61 -6.13 -8.89 9.23
CA SER A 61 -5.12 -9.74 8.59
C SER A 61 -4.91 -9.34 7.14
N PHE A 62 -3.65 -9.17 6.74
CA PHE A 62 -3.28 -8.95 5.34
C PHE A 62 -3.45 -10.25 4.54
N ILE A 63 -4.09 -10.14 3.38
CA ILE A 63 -4.35 -11.28 2.48
C ILE A 63 -3.46 -11.26 1.23
N GLY A 64 -3.15 -10.07 0.70
CA GLY A 64 -2.35 -9.94 -0.50
C GLY A 64 -2.73 -8.72 -1.32
N VAL A 65 -2.14 -8.60 -2.51
CA VAL A 65 -2.38 -7.52 -3.47
C VAL A 65 -2.96 -8.03 -4.78
N ASP A 66 -3.61 -7.15 -5.54
CA ASP A 66 -4.07 -7.49 -6.89
C ASP A 66 -2.92 -7.70 -7.88
N SER A 67 -3.24 -8.29 -9.04
CA SER A 67 -2.28 -8.60 -10.10
C SER A 67 -1.74 -7.37 -10.84
N CYS A 68 -2.37 -6.21 -10.67
CA CYS A 68 -1.99 -4.95 -11.27
C CYS A 68 -1.09 -4.10 -10.36
N GLY A 69 -0.89 -4.48 -9.10
CA GLY A 69 -0.07 -3.73 -8.13
C GLY A 69 -0.73 -2.43 -7.66
N VAL A 70 -2.06 -2.41 -7.54
CA VAL A 70 -2.81 -1.21 -7.15
C VAL A 70 -3.38 -1.34 -5.74
N ASN A 71 -4.11 -2.42 -5.47
CA ASN A 71 -4.86 -2.60 -4.23
C ASN A 71 -4.26 -3.70 -3.37
N ALA A 72 -4.34 -3.48 -2.06
CA ALA A 72 -4.07 -4.43 -1.01
C ALA A 72 -5.39 -4.82 -0.31
N PHE A 73 -5.50 -6.09 0.06
CA PHE A 73 -6.70 -6.66 0.67
C PHE A 73 -6.42 -7.08 2.10
N PHE A 74 -7.33 -6.71 3.00
CA PHE A 74 -7.29 -7.06 4.42
C PHE A 74 -8.64 -7.62 4.85
N VAL A 75 -8.64 -8.56 5.78
CA VAL A 75 -9.87 -9.17 6.31
C VAL A 75 -9.94 -9.04 7.81
N ASN A 76 -11.17 -8.97 8.32
CA ASN A 76 -11.42 -9.23 9.74
C ASN A 76 -11.35 -10.76 9.95
N PRO A 77 -10.34 -11.30 10.66
CA PRO A 77 -10.16 -12.74 10.79
C PRO A 77 -11.31 -13.44 11.53
N ASP A 78 -12.09 -12.72 12.34
CA ASP A 78 -13.24 -13.28 13.08
C ASP A 78 -14.43 -13.62 12.16
N GLU A 79 -14.44 -13.09 10.94
CA GLU A 79 -15.56 -13.20 9.99
C GLU A 79 -15.39 -14.34 8.99
N PHE A 80 -14.28 -15.08 9.07
CA PHE A 80 -13.94 -16.15 8.13
C PHE A 80 -13.39 -17.36 8.87
N GLU A 81 -13.57 -18.54 8.26
CA GLU A 81 -12.95 -19.75 8.76
C GLU A 81 -11.41 -19.64 8.67
N GLN A 82 -10.72 -19.99 9.75
CA GLN A 82 -9.26 -19.90 9.83
C GLN A 82 -8.57 -20.82 8.81
N GLY A 83 -9.18 -21.97 8.50
CA GLY A 83 -8.70 -22.88 7.45
C GLY A 83 -8.74 -22.24 6.07
N PHE A 84 -9.80 -21.49 5.77
CA PHE A 84 -9.93 -20.75 4.51
C PHE A 84 -8.85 -19.69 4.36
N ILE A 85 -8.65 -18.81 5.36
CA ILE A 85 -7.64 -17.75 5.29
C ILE A 85 -6.24 -18.33 5.02
N LYS A 86 -5.87 -19.40 5.74
CA LYS A 86 -4.55 -20.04 5.61
C LYS A 86 -4.28 -20.69 4.26
N GLN A 87 -5.33 -21.03 3.51
CA GLN A 87 -5.20 -21.64 2.17
C GLN A 87 -5.07 -20.60 1.05
N ILE A 88 -5.30 -19.31 1.33
CA ILE A 88 -5.18 -18.26 0.33
C ILE A 88 -3.71 -18.13 -0.09
N LYS A 89 -3.46 -18.31 -1.40
CA LYS A 89 -2.16 -18.09 -2.02
C LYS A 89 -1.96 -16.59 -2.25
N ALA A 90 -1.38 -15.93 -1.25
CA ALA A 90 -1.13 -14.50 -1.26
C ALA A 90 -0.04 -14.10 -2.26
N THR A 91 -0.27 -13.01 -2.99
CA THR A 91 0.82 -12.19 -3.54
C THR A 91 1.06 -11.06 -2.56
N ASN A 92 2.24 -10.99 -1.95
CA ASN A 92 2.51 -10.01 -0.88
C ASN A 92 2.89 -8.62 -1.41
N PHE A 93 3.34 -8.55 -2.66
CA PHE A 93 3.73 -7.31 -3.31
C PHE A 93 3.71 -7.48 -4.84
N LYS A 94 3.30 -6.43 -5.55
CA LYS A 94 3.34 -6.38 -7.01
C LYS A 94 3.56 -4.94 -7.44
N GLU A 95 4.49 -4.74 -8.38
CA GLU A 95 4.70 -3.41 -8.94
C GLU A 95 3.52 -3.00 -9.83
N ASN A 96 3.11 -1.73 -9.70
CA ASN A 96 2.03 -1.17 -10.47
C ASN A 96 2.35 -1.23 -11.97
N VAL A 97 1.54 -1.99 -12.71
CA VAL A 97 1.81 -2.26 -14.13
C VAL A 97 1.79 -0.97 -14.98
N SER A 98 0.98 0.02 -14.61
CA SER A 98 0.95 1.32 -15.30
C SER A 98 2.22 2.12 -15.05
N GLN A 99 2.65 2.22 -13.79
CA GLN A 99 3.90 2.91 -13.43
C GLN A 99 5.10 2.23 -14.09
N MET A 100 5.16 0.90 -14.11
CA MET A 100 6.21 0.15 -14.79
C MET A 100 6.30 0.51 -16.29
N ARG A 101 5.15 0.67 -16.97
CA ARG A 101 5.11 1.06 -18.39
C ARG A 101 5.55 2.50 -18.61
N GLU A 102 5.16 3.40 -17.72
CA GLU A 102 5.47 4.83 -17.78
C GLU A 102 6.94 5.12 -17.48
N PHE A 103 7.46 4.61 -16.35
CA PHE A 103 8.82 4.91 -15.88
C PHE A 103 9.88 3.97 -16.44
N ARG A 104 9.48 2.76 -16.89
CA ARG A 104 10.40 1.70 -17.35
C ARG A 104 11.49 1.40 -16.32
N LYS A 105 11.13 1.45 -15.05
CA LYS A 105 11.99 1.21 -13.88
C LYS A 105 11.26 0.30 -12.91
N THR A 106 12.01 -0.56 -12.24
CA THR A 106 11.51 -1.27 -11.05
C THR A 106 11.18 -0.27 -9.93
N TRP A 107 10.55 -0.74 -8.85
CA TRP A 107 10.21 0.07 -7.70
C TRP A 107 11.44 0.70 -7.08
N GLU A 108 12.61 0.05 -7.08
CA GLU A 108 13.86 0.64 -6.60
C GLU A 108 14.23 1.86 -7.43
N GLY A 109 14.14 1.73 -8.76
CA GLY A 109 14.41 2.82 -9.69
C GLY A 109 13.37 3.95 -9.61
N GLN A 110 12.11 3.61 -9.36
CA GLN A 110 11.03 4.59 -9.13
C GLN A 110 11.22 5.31 -7.80
N PHE A 111 11.51 4.59 -6.72
CA PHE A 111 11.79 5.16 -5.40
C PHE A 111 12.98 6.11 -5.45
N ALA A 112 14.04 5.76 -6.17
CA ALA A 112 15.22 6.60 -6.31
C ALA A 112 14.92 8.00 -6.90
N LEU A 113 13.86 8.15 -7.71
CA LEU A 113 13.42 9.44 -8.26
C LEU A 113 12.80 10.36 -7.20
N ILE A 114 12.27 9.78 -6.12
CA ILE A 114 11.52 10.48 -5.08
C ILE A 114 12.14 10.31 -3.68
N GLN A 115 13.30 9.66 -3.57
CA GLN A 115 13.92 9.32 -2.27
C GLN A 115 14.27 10.54 -1.41
N ASN A 116 14.42 11.71 -2.03
CA ASN A 116 14.72 12.97 -1.36
C ASN A 116 13.46 13.74 -0.92
N MET A 117 12.26 13.24 -1.24
CA MET A 117 11.01 13.80 -0.75
C MET A 117 10.81 13.47 0.74
N GLU A 118 9.95 14.23 1.43
CA GLU A 118 9.65 14.00 2.83
C GLU A 118 8.76 12.76 3.03
N PHE A 119 9.14 11.82 3.87
CA PHE A 119 8.29 10.68 4.23
C PHE A 119 8.08 10.61 5.74
N GLU A 120 6.93 10.10 6.15
CA GLU A 120 6.62 9.78 7.54
C GLU A 120 6.54 8.27 7.73
N ASN A 121 7.04 7.78 8.86
CA ASN A 121 6.87 6.38 9.23
C ASN A 121 5.43 6.16 9.71
N VAL A 122 4.79 5.12 9.21
CA VAL A 122 3.49 4.70 9.73
C VAL A 122 3.68 4.16 11.14
N LEU A 123 2.88 4.68 12.08
CA LEU A 123 2.94 4.33 13.51
C LEU A 123 2.30 2.98 13.81
#